data_AF-A0A2M8DLL4-F1
#
_entry.id   AF-A0A2M8DLL4-F1
#
_cell.length_a   1.000
_cell.length_b   1.000
_cell.length_c   1.000
_cell.angle_alpha   90.00
_cell.angle_beta   90.00
_cell.angle_gamma   90.00
#
_symmetry.space_group_name_H-M   'P 1'
#
loop_
_entity.id
_entity.type
_entity.pdbx_description
1 polymer ?
#
loop_
_entity_poly.entity_id
_entity_poly.type
_entity_poly.pdbx_seq_one_letter_code
_entity_poly.pdbx_strand_id
1 'polypeptide(L)'
;MLFLLSILWLIRETKAILFYLYLWQLKEYHIGRFLDHFRTEKGKRLIFNSLNLLKILLISGFFIFPFYFPFILVALYTLEVAKALTDFFQKRLKKPVLTKKTVFLILAALLLEILFIFANWFRLTPSFALWLLIFDIFTLAIASGITLIFQPLVVLGRNQIIKKAKKKRDDFKNLLVIGITGSYGKT
;
A
#
# COMPACT_ATOMS: atom_id res chain seq x y z
N MET A 1 -5.14 26.13 -6.21
CA MET A 1 -3.90 25.48 -5.76
C MET A 1 -4.15 24.17 -4.99
N LEU A 2 -4.89 24.19 -3.88
CA LEU A 2 -5.11 22.99 -3.06
C LEU A 2 -5.81 21.86 -3.84
N PHE A 3 -6.73 22.16 -4.76
CA PHE A 3 -7.31 21.16 -5.66
C PHE A 3 -6.26 20.47 -6.55
N LEU A 4 -5.34 21.24 -7.14
CA LEU A 4 -4.24 20.70 -7.93
C LEU A 4 -3.35 19.81 -7.05
N LEU A 5 -3.04 20.28 -5.83
CA LEU A 5 -2.29 19.49 -4.86
C LEU A 5 -2.98 18.16 -4.54
N SER A 6 -4.30 18.14 -4.32
CA SER A 6 -5.06 16.92 -4.08
C SER A 6 -5.02 15.95 -5.27
N ILE A 7 -5.12 16.44 -6.50
CA ILE A 7 -5.05 15.60 -7.71
C ILE A 7 -3.64 14.99 -7.86
N LEU A 8 -2.60 15.82 -7.74
CA LEU A 8 -1.21 15.35 -7.82
C LEU A 8 -0.90 14.34 -6.72
N TRP A 9 -1.34 14.63 -5.49
CA TRP A 9 -1.21 13.75 -4.35
C TRP A 9 -1.93 12.43 -4.61
N LEU A 10 -3.18 12.44 -5.10
CA LEU A 10 -3.96 11.23 -5.36
C LEU A 10 -3.25 10.31 -6.36
N ILE A 11 -2.77 10.85 -7.50
CA ILE A 11 -2.06 10.06 -8.52
C ILE A 11 -0.80 9.41 -7.93
N ARG A 12 -0.03 10.20 -7.17
CA ARG A 12 1.20 9.75 -6.51
C ARG A 12 0.90 8.69 -5.45
N GLU A 13 -0.12 8.92 -4.64
CA GLU A 13 -0.49 8.10 -3.49
C GLU A 13 -1.01 6.74 -3.95
N THR A 14 -1.91 6.74 -4.96
CA THR A 14 -2.38 5.50 -5.58
C THR A 14 -1.20 4.66 -6.10
N LYS A 15 -0.20 5.27 -6.76
CA LYS A 15 1.01 4.54 -7.18
C LYS A 15 1.75 3.94 -5.98
N ALA A 16 1.92 4.70 -4.90
CA ALA A 16 2.63 4.27 -3.71
C ALA A 16 1.89 3.11 -3.01
N ILE A 17 0.57 3.22 -2.80
CA ILE A 17 -0.22 2.14 -2.19
C ILE A 17 -0.20 0.90 -3.06
N LEU A 18 -0.38 1.01 -4.37
CA LEU A 18 -0.28 -0.15 -5.27
C LEU A 18 1.08 -0.84 -5.16
N PHE A 19 2.16 -0.08 -5.06
CA PHE A 19 3.49 -0.64 -4.84
C PHE A 19 3.60 -1.39 -3.51
N TYR A 20 3.06 -0.86 -2.41
CA TYR A 20 3.11 -1.54 -1.10
C TYR A 20 2.19 -2.76 -1.04
N LEU A 21 1.02 -2.72 -1.68
CA LEU A 21 0.16 -3.90 -1.84
C LEU A 21 0.86 -4.97 -2.69
N TYR A 22 1.59 -4.58 -3.73
CA TYR A 22 2.45 -5.49 -4.51
C TYR A 22 3.54 -6.11 -3.63
N LEU A 23 4.20 -5.32 -2.78
CA LEU A 23 5.22 -5.81 -1.87
C LEU A 23 4.65 -6.84 -0.88
N TRP A 24 3.47 -6.56 -0.32
CA TRP A 24 2.73 -7.50 0.53
C TRP A 24 2.37 -8.79 -0.20
N GLN A 25 1.90 -8.68 -1.45
CA GLN A 25 1.59 -9.84 -2.28
C GLN A 25 2.82 -10.69 -2.57
N LEU A 26 3.97 -10.06 -2.87
CA LEU A 26 5.24 -10.75 -3.10
C LEU A 26 5.70 -11.53 -1.85
N LYS A 27 5.32 -11.06 -0.66
CA LYS A 27 5.59 -11.72 0.63
C LYS A 27 4.45 -12.64 1.07
N GLU A 28 3.56 -13.00 0.16
CA GLU A 28 2.42 -13.90 0.39
C GLU A 28 1.54 -13.47 1.58
N TYR A 29 1.52 -12.17 1.88
CA TYR A 29 0.80 -11.61 3.03
C TYR A 29 1.27 -12.13 4.39
N HIS A 30 2.51 -12.62 4.48
CA HIS A 30 3.08 -13.16 5.70
C HIS A 30 3.90 -12.10 6.46
N ILE A 31 3.53 -11.83 7.71
CA ILE A 31 4.12 -10.76 8.54
C ILE A 31 5.63 -10.96 8.74
N GLY A 32 6.07 -12.16 9.14
CA GLY A 32 7.49 -12.46 9.32
C GLY A 32 8.33 -12.18 8.06
N ARG A 33 7.95 -12.77 6.91
CA ARG A 33 8.62 -12.53 5.61
C ARG A 33 8.58 -11.06 5.16
N PHE A 34 7.56 -10.31 5.56
CA PHE A 34 7.47 -8.87 5.28
C PHE A 34 8.46 -8.08 6.15
N LEU A 35 8.53 -8.35 7.45
CA LEU A 35 9.51 -7.73 8.36
C LEU A 35 10.95 -8.09 7.99
N ASP A 36 11.21 -9.34 7.61
CA ASP A 36 12.54 -9.78 7.16
C ASP A 36 12.99 -9.04 5.89
N HIS A 37 12.06 -8.58 5.05
CA HIS A 37 12.42 -7.77 3.89
C HIS A 37 13.11 -6.45 4.28
N PHE A 38 12.64 -5.80 5.35
CA PHE A 38 13.21 -4.54 5.82
C PHE A 38 14.55 -4.72 6.53
N ARG A 39 14.93 -5.95 6.88
CA ARG A 39 16.30 -6.27 7.33
C ARG A 39 17.32 -6.27 6.19
N THR A 40 16.87 -6.46 4.94
CA THR A 40 17.75 -6.45 3.76
C THR A 40 18.10 -5.03 3.32
N GLU A 41 19.24 -4.86 2.67
CA GLU A 41 19.69 -3.56 2.12
C GLU A 41 18.67 -2.93 1.17
N LYS A 42 17.96 -3.75 0.38
CA LYS A 42 16.88 -3.27 -0.51
C LYS A 42 15.69 -2.71 0.28
N GLY A 43 15.33 -3.35 1.40
CA GLY A 43 14.24 -2.89 2.25
C GLY A 43 14.61 -1.64 3.04
N LYS A 44 15.84 -1.56 3.56
CA LYS A 44 16.35 -0.34 4.22
C LYS A 44 16.36 0.86 3.29
N ARG A 45 16.86 0.70 2.05
CA ARG A 45 16.86 1.77 1.03
C ARG A 45 15.45 2.25 0.67
N LEU A 46 14.43 1.42 0.88
CA LEU A 46 13.05 1.79 0.63
C LEU A 46 12.48 2.75 1.69
N ILE A 47 12.89 2.56 2.95
CA ILE A 47 12.50 3.43 4.06
C ILE A 47 13.39 4.68 4.07
N PHE A 48 14.71 4.49 4.08
CA PHE A 48 15.72 5.55 4.21
C PHE A 48 16.13 6.19 2.88
N ASN A 49 15.20 6.30 1.94
CA ASN A 49 15.45 7.03 0.70
C ASN A 49 15.57 8.54 0.99
N SER A 50 16.47 9.24 0.30
CA SER A 50 16.65 10.70 0.41
C SER A 50 15.35 11.47 0.21
N LEU A 51 14.44 10.98 -0.64
CA LEU A 51 13.12 11.58 -0.84
C LEU A 51 12.21 11.47 0.39
N ASN A 52 12.21 10.32 1.08
CA ASN A 52 11.41 10.17 2.31
C ASN A 52 11.98 11.01 3.45
N LEU A 53 13.32 11.09 3.55
CA LEU A 53 13.99 11.96 4.51
C LEU A 53 13.68 13.44 4.25
N LEU A 54 13.66 13.86 2.98
CA LEU A 54 13.24 15.20 2.59
C LEU A 54 11.78 15.47 3.02
N LYS A 55 10.86 14.53 2.79
CA LYS A 55 9.46 14.66 3.23
C LYS A 55 9.32 14.80 4.74
N ILE A 56 10.08 14.00 5.51
CA ILE A 56 10.11 14.12 6.97
C ILE A 56 10.62 15.50 7.39
N LEU A 57 11.70 15.99 6.77
CA LEU A 57 12.24 17.33 7.04
C LEU A 57 11.25 18.45 6.67
N LEU A 58 10.46 18.26 5.61
CA LEU A 58 9.43 19.21 5.22
C LEU A 58 8.34 19.39 6.28
N ILE A 59 8.08 18.39 7.15
CA ILE A 59 7.15 18.58 8.30
C ILE A 59 7.60 19.77 9.15
N SER A 60 8.90 19.86 9.48
CA SER A 60 9.44 20.99 10.24
C SER A 60 9.32 22.30 9.48
N GLY A 61 9.50 22.26 8.15
CA GLY A 61 9.34 23.43 7.27
C GLY A 61 7.93 24.04 7.30
N PHE A 62 6.89 23.24 7.54
CA PHE A 62 5.52 23.74 7.68
C PHE A 62 5.37 24.73 8.84
N PHE A 63 6.00 24.46 9.99
CA PHE A 63 5.90 25.32 11.16
C PHE A 63 6.62 26.66 10.99
N ILE A 64 7.61 26.73 10.09
CA ILE A 64 8.36 27.95 9.80
C ILE A 64 7.63 28.78 8.73
N PHE A 65 7.11 28.15 7.67
CA PHE A 65 6.52 28.82 6.51
C PHE A 65 5.19 28.19 6.06
N PRO A 66 4.11 28.25 6.85
CA PRO A 66 2.87 27.54 6.56
C PRO A 66 2.18 28.00 5.27
N PHE A 67 2.27 29.28 4.92
CA PHE A 67 1.64 29.82 3.71
C PHE A 67 2.31 29.37 2.40
N TYR A 68 3.64 29.21 2.40
CA TYR A 68 4.40 28.79 1.22
C TYR A 68 4.47 27.26 1.08
N PHE A 69 4.21 26.54 2.17
CA PHE A 69 4.31 25.08 2.22
C PHE A 69 3.51 24.34 1.13
N PRO A 70 2.25 24.70 0.80
CA PRO A 70 1.53 24.03 -0.28
C PRO A 70 2.20 24.17 -1.65
N PHE A 71 2.88 25.29 -1.92
CA PHE A 71 3.61 25.49 -3.19
C PHE A 71 4.80 24.55 -3.31
N ILE A 72 5.54 24.37 -2.20
CA ILE A 72 6.66 23.42 -2.12
C ILE A 72 6.15 21.99 -2.39
N LEU A 73 5.01 21.60 -1.80
CA LEU A 73 4.43 20.29 -2.04
C LEU A 73 3.91 20.11 -3.47
N VAL A 74 3.32 21.14 -4.08
CA VAL A 74 2.92 21.08 -5.49
C VAL A 74 4.14 20.81 -6.38
N ALA A 75 5.25 21.52 -6.16
CA ALA A 75 6.48 21.28 -6.90
C ALA A 75 7.00 19.85 -6.70
N LEU A 76 7.05 19.38 -5.45
CA LEU A 76 7.50 18.02 -5.11
C LEU A 76 6.61 16.95 -5.76
N TYR A 77 5.29 17.05 -5.64
CA TYR A 77 4.39 16.06 -6.22
C TYR A 77 4.31 16.13 -7.74
N THR A 78 4.53 17.29 -8.35
CA THR A 78 4.68 17.39 -9.80
C THR A 78 5.86 16.54 -10.28
N LEU A 79 7.01 16.62 -9.59
CA LEU A 79 8.19 15.80 -9.92
C LEU A 79 7.92 14.30 -9.69
N GLU A 80 7.25 13.93 -8.61
CA GLU A 80 6.91 12.53 -8.33
C GLU A 80 5.90 11.96 -9.34
N VAL A 81 4.90 12.75 -9.74
CA VAL A 81 3.92 12.38 -10.77
C VAL A 81 4.60 12.29 -12.14
N ALA A 82 5.47 13.22 -12.50
CA ALA A 82 6.25 13.14 -13.73
C ALA A 82 7.07 11.83 -13.79
N LYS A 83 7.74 11.47 -12.68
CA LYS A 83 8.42 10.17 -12.56
C LYS A 83 7.45 8.98 -12.60
N ALA A 84 6.25 9.13 -12.04
CA ALA A 84 5.21 8.10 -12.12
C ALA A 84 4.76 7.84 -13.55
N LEU A 85 4.57 8.89 -14.32
CA LEU A 85 4.20 8.81 -15.73
C LEU A 85 5.33 8.19 -16.55
N THR A 86 6.59 8.59 -16.35
CA THR A 86 7.72 7.98 -17.06
C THR A 86 7.87 6.50 -16.74
N ASP A 87 7.74 6.10 -15.47
CA ASP A 87 7.75 4.69 -15.06
C ASP A 87 6.58 3.89 -15.68
N PHE A 88 5.42 4.53 -15.84
CA PHE A 88 4.24 3.94 -16.48
C PHE A 88 4.47 3.71 -17.98
N PHE A 89 4.94 4.72 -18.71
CA PHE A 89 5.24 4.60 -20.15
C PHE A 89 6.37 3.59 -20.41
N GLN A 90 7.36 3.49 -19.52
CA GLN A 90 8.44 2.51 -19.60
C GLN A 90 8.04 1.10 -19.12
N LYS A 91 6.77 0.88 -18.72
CA LYS A 91 6.28 -0.40 -18.15
C LYS A 91 7.07 -0.90 -16.94
N ARG A 92 7.71 0.00 -16.19
CA ARG A 92 8.49 -0.30 -14.98
C ARG A 92 7.66 -0.23 -13.70
N LEU A 93 6.39 0.18 -13.83
CA LEU A 93 5.46 0.31 -12.71
C LEU A 93 5.14 -1.06 -12.09
N LYS A 94 5.63 -1.26 -10.87
CA LYS A 94 5.32 -2.46 -10.07
C LYS A 94 3.93 -2.32 -9.48
N LYS A 95 3.01 -3.17 -9.92
CA LYS A 95 1.61 -3.24 -9.47
C LYS A 95 1.24 -4.66 -9.08
N PRO A 96 0.30 -4.85 -8.15
CA PRO A 96 -0.05 -6.17 -7.68
C PRO A 96 -0.85 -6.92 -8.75
N VAL A 97 -0.70 -8.25 -8.80
CA VAL A 97 -1.47 -9.12 -9.70
C VAL A 97 -2.92 -9.11 -9.24
N LEU A 98 -3.84 -8.81 -10.16
CA LEU A 98 -5.27 -8.67 -9.90
C LEU A 98 -5.89 -10.04 -9.56
N THR A 99 -5.92 -10.35 -8.27
CA THR A 99 -6.69 -11.46 -7.69
C THR A 99 -7.92 -10.91 -6.98
N LYS A 100 -8.94 -11.73 -6.70
CA LYS A 100 -10.12 -11.27 -5.92
C LYS A 100 -9.73 -10.58 -4.60
N LYS A 101 -8.74 -11.13 -3.88
CA LYS A 101 -8.18 -10.53 -2.66
C LYS A 101 -7.53 -9.18 -2.94
N THR A 102 -6.67 -9.12 -3.94
CA THR A 102 -5.94 -7.90 -4.27
C THR A 102 -6.87 -6.79 -4.75
N VAL A 103 -7.86 -7.12 -5.61
CA VAL A 103 -8.88 -6.16 -6.06
C VAL A 103 -9.63 -5.57 -4.87
N PHE A 104 -10.02 -6.42 -3.91
CA PHE A 104 -10.66 -5.95 -2.68
C PHE A 104 -9.75 -5.01 -1.86
N LEU A 105 -8.47 -5.35 -1.68
CA LEU A 105 -7.51 -4.49 -0.98
C LEU A 105 -7.27 -3.16 -1.70
N ILE A 106 -7.21 -3.17 -3.04
CA ILE A 106 -7.09 -1.96 -3.86
C ILE A 106 -8.32 -1.08 -3.68
N LEU A 107 -9.53 -1.64 -3.75
CA LEU A 107 -10.77 -0.89 -3.56
C LEU A 107 -10.85 -0.29 -2.15
N ALA A 108 -10.47 -1.04 -1.12
CA ALA A 108 -10.42 -0.54 0.25
C ALA A 108 -9.41 0.61 0.41
N ALA A 109 -8.24 0.51 -0.23
CA ALA A 109 -7.24 1.57 -0.24
C ALA A 109 -7.70 2.83 -0.98
N LEU A 110 -8.25 2.68 -2.20
CA LEU A 110 -8.79 3.81 -2.97
C LEU A 110 -9.94 4.50 -2.24
N LEU A 111 -10.83 3.71 -1.62
CA LEU A 111 -11.90 4.25 -0.79
C LEU A 111 -11.32 5.07 0.38
N LEU A 112 -10.26 4.58 1.03
CA LEU A 112 -9.60 5.31 2.10
C LEU A 112 -8.99 6.64 1.61
N GLU A 113 -8.30 6.64 0.47
CA GLU A 113 -7.74 7.86 -0.15
C GLU A 113 -8.84 8.88 -0.44
N ILE A 114 -9.95 8.45 -1.06
CA ILE A 114 -11.08 9.32 -1.39
C ILE A 114 -11.76 9.86 -0.13
N LEU A 115 -12.03 8.99 0.85
CA LEU A 115 -12.62 9.40 2.13
C LEU A 115 -11.71 10.39 2.88
N PHE A 116 -10.39 10.21 2.81
CA PHE A 116 -9.44 11.12 3.44
C PHE A 116 -9.47 12.52 2.81
N ILE A 117 -9.49 12.61 1.48
CA ILE A 117 -9.65 13.88 0.77
C ILE A 117 -11.01 14.50 1.11
N PHE A 118 -12.09 13.73 1.04
CA PHE A 118 -13.45 14.21 1.30
C PHE A 118 -13.63 14.73 2.73
N ALA A 119 -13.14 14.00 3.73
CA ALA A 119 -13.23 14.40 5.14
C ALA A 119 -12.48 15.71 5.44
N ASN A 120 -11.43 16.00 4.69
CA ASN A 120 -10.64 17.23 4.85
C ASN A 120 -10.99 18.32 3.81
N TRP A 121 -11.93 18.05 2.91
CA TRP A 121 -12.29 18.96 1.81
C TRP A 121 -12.81 20.31 2.29
N PHE A 122 -13.59 20.31 3.37
CA PHE A 122 -14.11 21.56 3.97
C PHE A 122 -13.04 22.38 4.70
N ARG A 123 -11.88 21.79 4.96
CA ARG A 123 -10.74 22.42 5.66
C ARG A 123 -9.64 22.78 4.66
N LEU A 124 -9.94 23.62 3.68
CA LEU A 124 -8.99 24.14 2.66
C LEU A 124 -7.98 25.15 3.26
N THR A 125 -7.37 24.79 4.38
CA THR A 125 -6.35 25.55 5.08
C THR A 125 -4.95 25.03 4.71
N PRO A 126 -3.87 25.79 4.95
CA PRO A 126 -2.51 25.29 4.75
C PRO A 126 -2.21 23.99 5.51
N SER A 127 -2.87 23.76 6.65
CA SER A 127 -2.77 22.50 7.41
C SER A 127 -3.28 21.28 6.65
N PHE A 128 -4.16 21.42 5.65
CA PHE A 128 -4.55 20.32 4.78
C PHE A 128 -3.35 19.76 4.01
N ALA A 129 -2.47 20.63 3.52
CA ALA A 129 -1.24 20.23 2.84
C ALA A 129 -0.32 19.42 3.77
N LEU A 130 -0.25 19.78 5.05
CA LEU A 130 0.48 19.01 6.06
C LEU A 130 -0.14 17.62 6.25
N TRP A 131 -1.47 17.51 6.34
CA TRP A 131 -2.15 16.23 6.47
C TRP A 131 -1.91 15.29 5.27
N LEU A 132 -1.89 15.84 4.05
CA LEU A 132 -1.52 15.07 2.84
C LEU A 132 -0.10 14.51 2.94
N LEU A 133 0.86 15.32 3.40
CA LEU A 133 2.25 14.89 3.58
C LEU A 133 2.38 13.83 4.69
N ILE A 134 1.66 13.99 5.80
CA ILE A 134 1.63 13.00 6.88
C ILE A 134 1.11 11.67 6.34
N PHE A 135 -0.01 11.66 5.64
CA PHE A 135 -0.57 10.44 5.05
C PHE A 135 0.45 9.74 4.14
N ASP A 136 1.13 10.51 3.28
CA ASP A 136 2.19 10.04 2.38
C ASP A 136 3.37 9.39 3.13
N ILE A 137 3.83 10.00 4.23
CA ILE A 137 4.91 9.40 5.04
C ILE A 137 4.45 8.08 5.67
N PHE A 138 3.18 7.99 6.04
CA PHE A 138 2.58 6.80 6.64
C PHE A 138 2.02 5.81 5.62
N THR A 139 2.17 6.00 4.29
CA THR A 139 1.60 5.11 3.27
C THR A 139 1.95 3.64 3.51
N LEU A 140 3.21 3.34 3.87
CA LEU A 140 3.64 1.96 4.19
C LEU A 140 2.84 1.37 5.36
N ALA A 141 2.64 2.15 6.42
CA ALA A 141 1.89 1.73 7.60
C ALA A 141 0.40 1.56 7.26
N ILE A 142 -0.17 2.48 6.47
CA ILE A 142 -1.57 2.42 6.03
C ILE A 142 -1.81 1.17 5.18
N ALA A 143 -1.00 0.95 4.14
CA ALA A 143 -1.12 -0.24 3.28
C ALA A 143 -0.95 -1.56 4.07
N SER A 144 -0.06 -1.55 5.06
CA SER A 144 0.15 -2.68 5.96
C SER A 144 -1.05 -2.88 6.89
N GLY A 145 -1.58 -1.82 7.48
CA GLY A 145 -2.76 -1.86 8.33
C GLY A 145 -3.98 -2.42 7.60
N ILE A 146 -4.26 -1.92 6.39
CA ILE A 146 -5.32 -2.45 5.51
C ILE A 146 -5.11 -3.95 5.30
N THR A 147 -3.90 -4.36 4.91
CA THR A 147 -3.59 -5.76 4.65
C THR A 147 -3.80 -6.67 5.86
N LEU A 148 -3.37 -6.22 7.05
CA LEU A 148 -3.47 -6.98 8.30
C LEU A 148 -4.90 -7.06 8.81
N ILE A 149 -5.68 -5.98 8.73
CA ILE A 149 -7.10 -5.95 9.13
C ILE A 149 -7.90 -6.96 8.30
N PHE A 150 -7.60 -7.10 7.01
CA PHE A 150 -8.31 -8.01 6.12
C PHE A 150 -7.68 -9.41 6.03
N GLN A 151 -6.54 -9.65 6.66
CA GLN A 151 -5.90 -10.96 6.68
C GLN A 151 -6.75 -12.04 7.38
N PRO A 152 -7.37 -11.80 8.56
CA PRO A 152 -8.24 -12.77 9.21
C PRO A 152 -9.37 -13.28 8.32
N LEU A 153 -10.02 -12.39 7.55
CA LEU A 153 -11.11 -12.78 6.64
C LEU A 153 -10.64 -13.80 5.59
N VAL A 154 -9.41 -13.63 5.08
CA VAL A 154 -8.82 -14.54 4.11
C VAL A 154 -8.46 -15.89 4.73
N VAL A 155 -7.95 -15.88 5.97
CA VAL A 155 -7.64 -17.11 6.72
C VAL A 155 -8.91 -17.91 6.98
N LEU A 156 -10.02 -17.25 7.34
CA LEU A 156 -11.32 -17.91 7.52
C LEU A 156 -11.80 -18.58 6.23
N GLY A 157 -11.72 -17.90 5.08
CA GLY A 157 -12.05 -18.48 3.78
C GLY A 157 -11.17 -19.70 3.44
N ARG A 158 -9.87 -19.62 3.72
CA ARG A 158 -8.95 -20.75 3.57
C ARG A 158 -9.34 -21.93 4.47
N ASN A 159 -9.66 -21.67 5.73
CA ASN A 159 -10.02 -22.71 6.69
C ASN A 159 -11.32 -23.42 6.30
N GLN A 160 -12.27 -22.72 5.67
CA GLN A 160 -13.47 -23.35 5.11
C GLN A 160 -13.13 -24.29 3.95
N ILE A 161 -12.23 -23.89 3.04
CA ILE A 161 -11.79 -24.75 1.93
C ILE A 161 -11.08 -26.00 2.48
N ILE A 162 -10.21 -25.84 3.48
CA ILE A 162 -9.53 -26.96 4.14
C ILE A 162 -10.55 -27.87 4.83
N LYS A 163 -11.57 -27.32 5.49
CA LYS A 163 -12.63 -28.12 6.12
C LYS A 163 -13.43 -28.92 5.09
N LYS A 164 -13.76 -28.31 3.94
CA LYS A 164 -14.41 -29.01 2.82
C LYS A 164 -13.52 -30.11 2.24
N ALA A 165 -12.22 -29.84 2.08
CA ALA A 165 -11.26 -30.83 1.62
C ALA A 165 -11.12 -32.00 2.60
N LYS A 166 -11.07 -31.73 3.92
CA LYS A 166 -11.08 -32.76 4.97
C LYS A 166 -12.34 -33.62 4.91
N LYS A 167 -13.52 -33.00 4.82
CA LYS A 167 -14.79 -33.73 4.71
C LYS A 167 -14.82 -34.63 3.46
N LYS A 168 -14.38 -34.11 2.31
CA LYS A 168 -14.29 -34.89 1.07
C LYS A 168 -13.27 -36.04 1.17
N ARG A 169 -12.16 -35.83 1.89
CA ARG A 169 -11.16 -36.88 2.14
C ARG A 169 -11.77 -38.05 2.91
N ASP A 170 -12.63 -37.77 3.88
CA ASP A 170 -13.21 -38.81 4.74
C ASP A 170 -14.08 -39.82 3.96
N ASP A 171 -14.57 -39.44 2.77
CA ASP A 171 -15.30 -40.33 1.86
C ASP A 171 -14.40 -41.39 1.19
N PHE A 172 -13.07 -41.20 1.17
CA PHE A 172 -12.11 -42.11 0.50
C PHE A 172 -11.37 -42.99 1.52
N LYS A 173 -11.88 -44.20 1.77
CA LYS A 173 -11.34 -45.14 2.77
C LYS A 173 -9.97 -45.75 2.44
N ASN A 174 -9.59 -45.80 1.15
CA ASN A 174 -8.32 -46.40 0.68
C ASN A 174 -7.30 -45.35 0.22
N LEU A 175 -7.41 -44.11 0.72
CA LEU A 175 -6.53 -43.02 0.32
C LEU A 175 -5.16 -43.14 1.02
N LEU A 176 -4.11 -43.48 0.26
CA LEU A 176 -2.76 -43.71 0.81
C LEU A 176 -1.98 -42.41 1.09
N VAL A 177 -1.97 -41.45 0.16
CA VAL A 177 -1.23 -40.19 0.27
C VAL A 177 -1.97 -39.06 -0.45
N ILE A 178 -1.97 -37.86 0.12
CA ILE A 178 -2.38 -36.62 -0.57
C ILE A 178 -1.17 -35.70 -0.69
N GLY A 179 -0.75 -35.44 -1.93
CA GLY A 179 0.22 -34.38 -2.23
C GLY A 179 -0.49 -33.03 -2.32
N ILE A 180 -0.14 -32.10 -1.42
CA ILE A 180 -0.55 -30.69 -1.55
C ILE A 180 0.54 -29.97 -2.32
N THR A 181 0.21 -29.44 -3.50
CA THR A 181 1.17 -28.72 -4.36
C THR A 181 0.89 -27.21 -4.39
N GLY A 182 1.83 -26.45 -4.96
CA GLY A 182 1.67 -25.01 -5.17
C GLY A 182 1.83 -24.17 -3.89
N SER A 183 1.21 -22.98 -3.87
CA SER A 183 1.34 -22.03 -2.76
C SER A 183 0.85 -22.57 -1.41
N TYR A 184 -0.08 -23.52 -1.42
CA TYR A 184 -0.62 -24.16 -0.22
C TYR A 184 0.34 -25.15 0.44
N GLY A 185 1.25 -25.76 -0.32
CA GLY A 185 2.28 -26.67 0.23
C GLY A 185 3.47 -25.94 0.86
N LYS A 186 3.58 -24.61 0.68
CA LYS A 186 4.64 -23.76 1.27
C LYS A 186 4.29 -23.22 2.66
N THR A 187 3.15 -23.60 3.19
CA THR A 187 2.61 -23.24 4.52
C THR A 187 2.24 -24.49 5.26
#